data_AF-A0A9E2C7T7-F1
#
_entry.id   AF-A0A9E2C7T7-F1
#
_cell.length_a   1.000
_cell.length_b   1.000
_cell.length_c   1.000
_cell.angle_alpha   90.00
_cell.angle_beta   90.00
_cell.angle_gamma   90.00
#
_symmetry.space_group_name_H-M   'P 1'
#
loop_
_entity.id
_entity.type
_entity.pdbx_description
1 polymer ?
#
loop_
_entity_poly.entity_id
_entity_poly.type
_entity_poly.pdbx_seq_one_letter_code
_entity_poly.pdbx_strand_id
1 'polypeptide(L)' 'MITITAILNAIEAHAERAIVPELRLIKKEVEKLRPSLYPDDQEHADALLLKLDRLLSDQVVVATEAGVLAQGFQAVAQAA' A
#
# COMPACT_ATOMS: atom_id res chain seq x y z
N MET A 1 -17.57 -20.86 -9.60
CA MET A 1 -16.23 -20.72 -10.19
C MET A 1 -15.77 -19.30 -9.88
N ILE A 2 -14.69 -19.14 -9.11
CA ILE A 2 -14.11 -17.82 -8.84
C ILE A 2 -13.25 -17.46 -10.06
N THR A 3 -13.45 -16.29 -10.64
CA THR A 3 -12.67 -15.81 -11.80
C THR A 3 -11.39 -15.11 -11.33
N ILE A 4 -10.35 -15.08 -12.17
CA ILE A 4 -9.10 -14.35 -11.88
C ILE A 4 -9.39 -12.88 -11.59
N THR A 5 -10.29 -12.26 -12.36
CA THR A 5 -10.77 -10.90 -12.11
C THR A 5 -11.35 -10.70 -10.70
N ALA A 6 -12.12 -11.66 -10.18
CA ALA A 6 -12.66 -11.57 -8.83
C ALA A 6 -11.57 -11.67 -7.76
N ILE A 7 -10.51 -12.43 -8.02
CA ILE A 7 -9.35 -12.54 -7.13
C ILE A 7 -8.59 -11.21 -7.11
N LEU A 8 -8.33 -10.61 -8.28
CA LEU A 8 -7.63 -9.32 -8.38
C LEU A 8 -8.40 -8.20 -7.67
N ASN A 9 -9.73 -8.13 -7.87
CA ASN A 9 -10.58 -7.15 -7.19
C ASN A 9 -10.55 -7.31 -5.65
N ALA A 10 -10.50 -8.55 -5.15
CA ALA A 10 -10.40 -8.82 -3.72
C ALA A 10 -9.04 -8.38 -3.15
N ILE A 11 -7.96 -8.60 -3.91
CA ILE A 11 -6.61 -8.14 -3.54
C ILE A 11 -6.58 -6.60 -3.50
N GLU A 12 -7.21 -5.94 -4.47
CA GLU A 12 -7.30 -4.48 -4.52
C GLU A 12 -8.02 -3.90 -3.29
N ALA A 13 -9.18 -4.45 -2.94
CA ALA A 13 -9.95 -4.00 -1.77
C ALA A 13 -9.20 -4.22 -0.43
N HIS A 14 -8.40 -5.27 -0.35
CA HIS A 14 -7.56 -5.53 0.82
C HIS A 14 -6.39 -4.54 0.90
N ALA A 15 -5.74 -4.24 -0.23
CA ALA A 15 -4.63 -3.31 -0.30
C ALA A 15 -5.00 -1.89 0.17
N GLU A 16 -6.21 -1.41 -0.10
CA GLU A 16 -6.67 -0.09 0.35
C GLU A 16 -6.68 0.08 1.88
N ARG A 17 -6.73 -1.02 2.63
CA ARG A 17 -6.78 -1.02 4.11
C ARG A 17 -5.51 -1.56 4.76
N ALA A 18 -4.54 -1.98 3.94
CA ALA A 18 -3.35 -2.67 4.39
C ALA A 18 -2.24 -1.71 4.81
N ILE A 19 -1.54 -2.07 5.89
CA ILE A 19 -0.35 -1.36 6.38
C ILE A 19 0.88 -1.66 5.50
N VAL A 20 1.89 -0.77 5.52
CA VAL A 20 3.11 -0.86 4.69
C VAL A 20 3.74 -2.27 4.61
N PRO A 21 3.92 -3.05 5.70
CA PRO A 21 4.50 -4.40 5.60
C PRO A 21 3.60 -5.38 4.83
N GLU A 22 2.30 -5.25 4.97
CA GLU A 22 1.28 -6.09 4.33
C GLU A 22 1.17 -5.75 2.83
N LEU A 23 1.21 -4.46 2.48
CA LEU A 23 1.29 -4.03 1.08
C LEU A 23 2.54 -4.55 0.35
N ARG A 24 3.69 -4.61 1.03
CA ARG A 24 4.91 -5.20 0.45
C ARG A 24 4.76 -6.70 0.20
N LEU A 25 4.02 -7.40 1.05
CA LEU A 25 3.73 -8.82 0.85
C LEU A 25 2.77 -9.02 -0.33
N ILE A 26 1.69 -8.24 -0.37
CA ILE A 26 0.71 -8.26 -1.47
C ILE A 26 1.39 -7.98 -2.80
N LYS A 27 2.24 -6.95 -2.88
CA LYS A 27 3.00 -6.62 -4.09
C LYS A 27 3.83 -7.82 -4.59
N LYS A 28 4.58 -8.47 -3.70
CA LYS A 28 5.41 -9.63 -4.04
C LYS A 28 4.59 -10.81 -4.57
N GLU A 29 3.41 -11.04 -4.01
CA GLU A 29 2.54 -12.12 -4.48
C GLU A 29 1.94 -11.81 -5.86
N VAL A 30 1.56 -10.55 -6.14
CA VAL A 30 1.10 -10.13 -7.47
C VAL A 30 2.24 -10.24 -8.51
N GLU A 31 3.47 -9.83 -8.17
CA GLU A 31 4.65 -9.96 -9.03
C GLU A 31 4.93 -11.43 -9.40
N LYS A 32 4.79 -12.36 -8.45
CA LYS A 32 4.95 -13.80 -8.69
C LYS A 32 3.82 -14.39 -9.55
N LEU A 33 2.59 -13.91 -9.37
CA LEU A 33 1.42 -14.42 -10.06
C LEU A 33 1.39 -13.98 -11.53
N ARG A 34 1.75 -12.73 -11.81
CA ARG A 34 1.75 -12.11 -13.16
C ARG A 34 2.24 -13.00 -14.32
N PRO A 35 3.42 -13.66 -14.27
CA PRO A 35 3.89 -14.48 -15.40
C PRO A 35 3.00 -15.70 -15.71
N SER A 36 2.11 -16.10 -14.80
CA SER A 36 1.19 -17.23 -15.00
C SER A 36 -0.21 -16.83 -15.50
N LEU A 37 -0.47 -15.54 -15.65
CA LEU A 37 -1.77 -14.99 -16.07
C LEU A 37 -1.88 -14.87 -17.59
N TYR A 38 -3.12 -14.91 -18.08
CA TYR A 38 -3.45 -14.56 -19.48
C TYR A 38 -3.24 -13.06 -19.72
N PRO A 39 -3.03 -12.61 -20.98
CA PRO A 39 -2.71 -11.22 -21.29
C PRO A 39 -3.67 -10.18 -20.69
N ASP A 40 -4.97 -10.40 -20.77
CA ASP A 40 -5.98 -9.49 -20.19
C ASP A 40 -5.85 -9.38 -18.66
N ASP A 41 -5.56 -10.49 -17.99
CA ASP A 41 -5.34 -10.52 -16.55
C ASP A 41 -3.95 -9.98 -16.16
N GLN A 42 -2.97 -10.01 -17.07
CA GLN A 42 -1.66 -9.38 -16.90
C GLN A 42 -1.77 -7.86 -16.90
N GLU A 43 -2.56 -7.28 -17.81
CA GLU A 43 -2.83 -5.83 -17.80
C GLU A 43 -3.47 -5.39 -16.48
N HIS A 44 -4.42 -6.18 -15.96
CA HIS A 44 -5.01 -5.92 -14.66
C HIS A 44 -3.96 -6.03 -13.53
N ALA A 45 -3.13 -7.08 -13.53
CA ALA A 45 -2.06 -7.23 -12.55
C ALA A 45 -1.05 -6.08 -12.60
N ASP A 46 -0.71 -5.56 -13.80
CA ASP A 46 0.16 -4.41 -13.97
C ASP A 46 -0.44 -3.12 -13.40
N ALA A 47 -1.73 -2.88 -13.67
CA ALA A 47 -2.46 -1.75 -13.08
C ALA A 47 -2.49 -1.85 -11.54
N LEU A 48 -2.69 -3.05 -11.01
CA LEU A 48 -2.68 -3.31 -9.56
C LEU A 48 -1.29 -3.04 -8.94
N LEU A 49 -0.20 -3.44 -9.60
CA LEU A 49 1.17 -3.16 -9.14
C LEU A 49 1.44 -1.65 -9.06
N LEU A 50 1.01 -0.87 -10.06
CA LEU A 50 1.13 0.59 -10.03
C LEU A 50 0.36 1.22 -8.86
N LYS A 51 -0.85 0.72 -8.59
CA LYS A 51 -1.67 1.17 -7.45
C LYS A 51 -0.98 0.87 -6.11
N LEU A 52 -0.42 -0.32 -5.95
CA LEU A 52 0.31 -0.75 -4.76
C LEU A 52 1.57 0.11 -4.52
N ASP A 53 2.31 0.42 -5.58
CA ASP A 53 3.49 1.31 -5.48
C ASP A 53 3.11 2.71 -5.01
N ARG A 54 2.03 3.27 -5.54
CA ARG A 54 1.52 4.56 -5.08
C ARG A 54 1.09 4.53 -3.62
N LEU A 55 0.34 3.49 -3.19
CA LEU A 55 -0.08 3.33 -1.80
C LEU A 55 1.11 3.21 -0.84
N LEU A 56 2.17 2.51 -1.26
CA LEU A 56 3.41 2.41 -0.50
C LEU A 56 4.11 3.77 -0.40
N SER A 57 4.20 4.53 -1.50
CA SER A 57 4.77 5.88 -1.50
C SER A 57 3.98 6.85 -0.62
N ASP A 58 2.66 6.85 -0.71
CA ASP A 58 1.78 7.74 0.06
C ASP A 58 1.87 7.44 1.57
N GLN A 59 2.03 6.17 1.97
CA GLN A 59 2.23 5.80 3.38
C GLN A 59 3.64 6.10 3.90
N VAL A 60 4.67 6.07 3.03
CA VAL A 60 6.04 6.48 3.42
C VAL A 60 6.11 7.97 3.71
N VAL A 61 5.31 8.80 3.02
CA VAL A 61 5.23 10.25 3.28
C VAL A 61 4.49 10.56 4.59
N VAL A 62 3.48 9.77 4.98
CA VAL A 62 2.73 9.98 6.24
C VAL A 62 3.53 9.66 7.51
N ALA A 63 4.62 8.90 7.41
CA ALA A 63 5.47 8.54 8.56
C ALA A 63 6.45 9.66 9.00
N THR A 64 6.54 10.76 8.25
CA THR A 64 7.26 11.98 8.66
C THR A 64 6.19 13.07 8.62
N GLU A 65 5.47 13.35 9.70
CA GLU A 65 5.63 14.63 10.40
C GLU A 65 4.71 14.74 11.64
N ALA A 66 4.05 13.66 12.09
CA ALA A 66 3.19 13.72 13.28
C ALA A 66 3.92 13.46 14.61
N GLY A 67 5.16 12.97 14.57
CA GLY A 67 5.89 12.51 15.77
C GLY A 67 6.87 13.50 16.39
N VAL A 68 7.33 14.53 15.67
CA VAL A 68 8.41 15.43 16.16
C VAL A 68 7.87 16.79 16.62
N LEU A 69 6.68 17.19 16.17
CA LEU A 69 6.13 18.50 16.54
C LEU A 69 5.47 18.52 17.93
N ALA A 70 5.11 17.37 18.53
CA ALA A 70 4.46 17.37 19.85
C ALA A 70 5.43 17.61 21.03
N GLN A 71 6.74 17.39 20.87
CA GLN A 71 7.70 17.48 21.97
C GLN A 71 8.36 18.87 22.12
N GLY A 72 8.22 19.77 21.14
CA GLY A 72 8.83 21.10 21.17
C GLY A 72 8.03 22.17 21.93
N PHE A 73 6.70 22.02 22.04
CA PHE A 73 5.84 23.07 22.58
C PHE A 73 5.60 23.00 24.10
N GLN A 74 5.95 21.88 24.75
CA GLN A 74 5.68 21.70 26.18
C GLN A 74 6.81 22.27 27.09
N ALA A 75 8.00 22.51 26.55
CA ALA A 75 9.14 23.01 27.33
C ALA A 75 9.14 24.54 27.55
N VAL A 76 8.42 25.30 26.72
CA VAL A 76 8.45 26.78 26.79
C VAL A 76 7.39 27.33 27.75
N ALA A 77 6.36 26.55 28.10
CA ALA A 77 5.25 27.02 28.94
C ALA A 77 5.51 26.91 30.46
N GLN A 78 6.64 26.35 30.91
CA GLN A 78 6.98 26.23 32.33
C GLN A 78 8.01 27.25 32.82
N ALA A 79 8.42 28.20 31.97
CA ALA A 79 9.37 29.25 32.31
C ALA A 79 8.82 30.64 31.93
N ALA A 80 7.76 31.07 32.61
CA ALA A 80 7.32 32.47 32.64
C ALA A 80 6.58 32.75 33.94
#